data_AF-A0A150A9Z0-F1
#
_entry.id   AF-A0A150A9Z0-F1
#
_cell.length_a   1.000
_cell.length_b   1.000
_cell.length_c   1.000
_cell.angle_alpha   90.00
_cell.angle_beta   90.00
_cell.angle_gamma   90.00
#
_symmetry.space_group_name_H-M   'P 1'
#
loop_
_entity.id
_entity.type
_entity.pdbx_description
1 polymer ?
#
loop_
_entity_poly.entity_id
_entity_poly.type
_entity_poly.pdbx_seq_one_letter_code
_entity_poly.pdbx_strand_id
1 'polypeptide(L)' 'MFDIVYQKMTLSGKSSSTFQNYTRTVSSIFEKIRLELFDDQINDYLILLKEKQNTSYTTFKHNIMSMPMT' A
#
# COMPACT_ATOMS: atom_id res chain seq x y z
N MET A 1 -13.68 -4.71 9.30
CA MET A 1 -12.33 -5.29 9.11
C MET A 1 -11.61 -5.44 10.44
N PHE A 2 -11.50 -4.36 11.24
CA PHE A 2 -10.88 -4.37 12.56
C PHE A 2 -11.49 -5.41 13.53
N ASP A 3 -12.83 -5.46 13.61
CA ASP A 3 -13.54 -6.37 14.52
C ASP A 3 -13.30 -7.85 14.18
N ILE A 4 -13.16 -8.18 12.90
CA ILE A 4 -12.90 -9.54 12.42
C ILE A 4 -11.49 -9.99 12.82
N VAL A 5 -10.50 -9.10 12.68
CA VAL A 5 -9.10 -9.39 13.06
C VAL A 5 -8.97 -9.48 14.58
N TYR A 6 -9.65 -8.61 15.32
CA TYR A 6 -9.71 -8.67 16.78
C TYR A 6 -10.30 -9.99 17.27
N GLN A 7 -11.47 -10.37 16.73
CA GLN A 7 -12.15 -11.62 17.09
C GLN A 7 -11.28 -12.85 16.82
N LYS A 8 -10.61 -12.93 15.66
CA LYS A 8 -9.69 -14.04 15.34
C LYS A 8 -8.49 -14.11 16.29
N MET A 9 -7.93 -12.96 16.67
CA MET A 9 -6.83 -12.88 17.63
C MET A 9 -7.26 -13.32 19.03
N THR A 10 -8.43 -12.90 19.48
CA THR A 10 -9.00 -13.35 20.76
C THR A 10 -9.23 -14.86 20.74
N LEU A 11 -9.78 -15.41 19.66
CA LEU A 11 -9.97 -16.86 19.50
C LEU A 11 -8.65 -17.65 19.48
N SER A 12 -7.54 -17.01 19.09
CA SER A 12 -6.19 -17.59 19.15
C SER A 12 -5.52 -17.49 20.54
N GLY A 13 -6.26 -17.07 21.57
CA GLY A 13 -5.78 -16.96 22.95
C GLY A 13 -4.83 -15.78 23.19
N LYS A 14 -4.78 -14.80 22.27
CA LYS A 14 -3.93 -13.61 22.41
C LYS A 14 -4.66 -12.55 23.24
N SER A 15 -3.93 -11.87 24.13
CA SER A 15 -4.49 -10.81 24.96
C SER A 15 -4.81 -9.56 24.14
N SER A 16 -5.72 -8.73 24.66
CA SER A 16 -6.03 -7.41 24.08
C SER A 16 -4.78 -6.51 23.99
N SER A 17 -3.89 -6.57 24.99
CA SER A 17 -2.60 -5.85 24.96
C SER A 17 -1.68 -6.30 23.83
N THR A 18 -1.67 -7.60 23.52
CA THR A 18 -0.90 -8.15 22.39
C THR A 18 -1.46 -7.65 21.05
N PHE A 19 -2.79 -7.58 20.92
CA PHE A 19 -3.45 -7.02 19.74
C PHE A 19 -3.13 -5.52 19.55
N GLN A 20 -3.17 -4.74 20.61
CA GLN A 20 -2.80 -3.32 20.57
C GLN A 20 -1.34 -3.10 20.18
N ASN A 21 -0.43 -3.96 20.65
CA ASN A 21 0.97 -3.88 20.25
C ASN A 21 1.17 -4.25 18.78
N TYR A 22 0.53 -5.30 18.28
CA TYR A 22 0.63 -5.66 16.86
C TYR A 22 0.06 -4.59 15.95
N THR A 23 -1.10 -4.02 16.30
CA THR A 23 -1.69 -2.92 15.52
C THR A 23 -0.81 -1.69 15.51
N ARG A 24 -0.18 -1.31 16.63
CA ARG A 24 0.82 -0.22 16.66
C ARG A 24 2.04 -0.51 15.79
N THR A 25 2.60 -1.72 15.87
CA THR A 25 3.77 -2.11 15.07
C THR A 25 3.44 -2.11 13.58
N VAL A 26 2.30 -2.67 13.18
CA VAL A 26 1.85 -2.66 11.79
C VAL A 26 1.59 -1.24 11.31
N SER A 27 0.95 -0.38 12.12
CA SER A 27 0.77 1.03 11.77
C SER A 27 2.10 1.75 11.56
N SER A 28 3.07 1.53 12.45
CA SER A 28 4.41 2.12 12.33
C SER A 28 5.16 1.63 11.10
N ILE A 29 5.04 0.34 10.75
CA ILE A 29 5.61 -0.21 9.51
C ILE A 29 4.89 0.40 8.31
N PHE A 30 3.57 0.50 8.34
CA PHE A 30 2.79 1.02 7.22
C PHE A 30 3.05 2.50 6.99
N GLU A 31 3.19 3.30 8.04
CA GLU A 31 3.62 4.71 7.96
C GLU A 31 5.02 4.85 7.36
N LYS A 32 5.94 3.94 7.69
CA LYS A 32 7.28 3.87 7.07
C LYS A 32 7.27 3.37 5.63
N ILE A 33 6.28 2.58 5.24
CA ILE A 33 6.08 2.16 3.84
C ILE A 33 5.35 3.26 3.06
N ARG A 34 4.60 4.14 3.73
CA ARG A 34 3.80 5.20 3.10
C ARG A 34 4.64 6.37 2.56
N LEU A 35 5.94 6.43 2.85
CA LEU A 35 6.90 7.45 2.40
C LEU A 35 8.24 6.70 2.32
N GLU A 36 8.87 6.40 1.18
CA GLU A 36 9.34 7.28 0.11
C GLU A 36 9.45 6.42 -1.17
N LEU A 37 8.51 6.55 -2.12
CA LEU A 37 8.80 6.09 -3.48
C LEU A 37 9.46 7.28 -4.19
N PHE A 38 10.74 7.14 -4.53
CA PHE A 38 11.41 8.14 -5.35
C PHE A 38 10.76 8.18 -6.74
N ASP A 39 10.77 9.35 -7.39
CA ASP A 39 10.16 9.55 -8.72
C ASP A 39 10.59 8.47 -9.73
N ASP A 40 11.83 8.00 -9.63
CA ASP A 40 12.38 6.93 -10.45
C ASP A 40 11.68 5.59 -10.23
N GLN A 41 11.39 5.24 -8.96
CA GLN A 41 10.70 4.00 -8.60
C GLN A 41 9.22 4.04 -9.00
N ILE A 42 8.61 5.24 -8.93
CA ILE A 42 7.26 5.48 -9.44
C ILE A 42 7.26 5.27 -10.96
N ASN A 43 8.21 5.88 -11.68
CA ASN A 43 8.34 5.72 -13.13
C ASN A 43 8.58 4.27 -13.57
N ASP A 44 9.45 3.52 -12.87
CA ASP A 44 9.74 2.11 -13.16
C ASP A 44 8.50 1.23 -12.98
N TYR A 45 7.76 1.44 -11.88
CA TYR A 45 6.51 0.71 -11.63
C TYR A 45 5.44 1.02 -12.69
N LEU A 46 5.37 2.28 -13.09
CA LEU A 46 4.48 2.79 -14.12
C LEU A 46 4.83 2.15 -15.49
N ILE A 47 6.10 2.04 -15.86
CA ILE A 47 6.55 1.34 -17.08
C ILE A 47 6.18 -0.14 -17.04
N LEU A 48 6.40 -0.82 -15.90
CA LEU A 48 6.04 -2.22 -15.72
C LEU A 48 4.52 -2.46 -15.90
N LEU A 49 3.68 -1.55 -15.41
CA LEU A 49 2.23 -1.62 -15.60
C LEU A 49 1.82 -1.44 -17.06
N LYS A 50 2.48 -0.54 -17.79
CA LYS A 50 2.24 -0.32 -19.22
C LYS A 50 2.53 -1.58 -20.04
N GLU A 51 3.66 -2.24 -19.77
CA GLU A 51 4.06 -3.47 -20.46
C GLU A 51 3.08 -4.62 -20.19
N LYS A 52 2.57 -4.74 -18.96
CA LYS A 52 1.57 -5.76 -18.60
C LYS A 52 0.19 -5.52 -19.20
N GLN A 53 -0.23 -4.26 -19.34
CA GLN A 53 -1.58 -3.91 -19.83
C GLN A 53 -1.62 -3.70 -21.36
N ASN A 54 -0.50 -3.89 -22.06
CA ASN A 54 -0.36 -3.68 -23.51
C ASN A 54 -0.96 -2.35 -24.00
N THR A 55 -0.84 -1.32 -23.16
CA THR A 55 -1.46 0.00 -23.39
C THR A 55 -0.52 0.88 -24.20
N SER A 56 -1.06 1.65 -25.15
CA SER A 56 -0.24 2.54 -25.97
C SER A 56 0.51 3.57 -25.10
N TYR A 57 1.74 3.93 -25.48
CA TYR A 57 2.55 4.90 -24.73
C TYR A 57 1.87 6.26 -24.57
N THR A 58 1.13 6.69 -25.58
CA THR A 58 0.39 7.95 -25.58
C THR A 58 -0.74 7.94 -24.56
N THR A 59 -1.54 6.87 -24.52
CA THR A 59 -2.63 6.69 -23.55
C THR A 59 -2.10 6.61 -22.13
N PHE A 60 -0.99 5.88 -21.96
CA PHE A 60 -0.32 5.76 -20.68
C PHE A 60 0.17 7.11 -20.15
N LYS A 61 0.92 7.87 -20.96
CA LYS A 61 1.45 9.18 -20.57
C LYS A 61 0.34 10.18 -20.21
N HIS A 62 -0.76 10.18 -20.96
CA HIS A 62 -1.91 11.03 -20.65
C HIS A 62 -2.50 10.74 -19.26
N ASN A 63 -2.69 9.46 -18.92
CA ASN A 63 -3.27 9.07 -17.62
C ASN A 63 -2.37 9.44 -16.43
N ILE A 64 -1.07 9.36 -16.60
CA ILE A 64 -0.07 9.68 -15.56
C ILE A 64 -0.03 11.19 -15.32
N MET A 65 0.03 11.98 -16.39
CA MET A 65 0.02 13.45 -16.33
C MET A 65 -1.31 14.02 -15.84
N SER A 66 -2.38 13.22 -15.88
CA SER A 66 -3.71 13.60 -15.37
C SER A 66 -3.88 13.31 -13.87
N MET A 67 -2.94 12.59 -13.24
CA MET A 67 -3.00 12.38 -11.79
C MET A 67 -2.61 13.67 -11.06
N PRO A 68 -3.44 14.16 -10.12
CA PRO A 68 -3.11 15.35 -9.36
C PRO A 68 -1.90 15.06 -8.47
N MET A 69 -0.75 15.64 -8.80
CA MET A 69 0.42 15.71 -7.93
C MET A 69 0.03 16.61 -6.75
N THR A 70 -0.04 16.03 -5.54
CA THR A 70 -0.30 16.75 -4.28
C THR A 70 0.94 16.74 -3.43
#